data_AF-A0A317EWS2-F1
#
_entry.id   AF-A0A317EWS2-F1
#
_cell.length_a   1.000
_cell.length_b   1.000
_cell.length_c   1.000
_cell.angle_alpha   90.00
_cell.angle_beta   90.00
_cell.angle_gamma   90.00
#
_symmetry.space_group_name_H-M   'P 1'
#
loop_
_entity.id
_entity.type
_entity.pdbx_description
1 polymer ?
#
loop_
_entity_poly.entity_id
_entity_poly.type
_entity_poly.pdbx_seq_one_letter_code
_entity_poly.pdbx_strand_id
1 'polypeptide(L)'
;MRRKSNQIEAENFGQARNDEQRGLTEKAIKGYSSILKKNPLHLDATARLLVLFRKTKNIDNEIDLLRTSIASHEKHIEKAQQAWIAEHRQIAEDSRELAKMLGLLNAKELPFYEHEVLQKWKKRLDGLEVRSTKIKAKVSKKTSSSKAKA
;
A
#
# COMPACT_ATOMS: atom_id res chain seq x y z
N MET A 1 15.86 -5.74 22.54
CA MET A 1 14.43 -5.37 22.31
C MET A 1 13.88 -5.85 20.96
N ARG A 2 14.58 -5.62 19.82
CA ARG A 2 14.07 -5.90 18.44
C ARG A 2 13.69 -7.36 18.11
N ARG A 3 14.32 -8.36 18.76
CA ARG A 3 13.99 -9.78 18.54
C ARG A 3 12.61 -10.17 19.08
N LYS A 4 12.23 -9.63 20.25
CA LYS A 4 10.93 -9.93 20.88
C LYS A 4 9.76 -9.32 20.10
N SER A 5 9.92 -8.11 19.58
CA SER A 5 8.88 -7.46 18.76
C SER A 5 8.61 -8.23 17.47
N ASN A 6 9.65 -8.71 16.79
CA ASN A 6 9.52 -9.46 15.54
C ASN A 6 8.86 -10.84 15.78
N GLN A 7 9.15 -11.47 16.92
CA GLN A 7 8.52 -12.73 17.29
C GLN A 7 7.01 -12.55 17.55
N ILE A 8 6.63 -11.52 18.32
CA ILE A 8 5.23 -11.19 18.58
C ILE A 8 4.50 -10.84 17.28
N GLU A 9 5.15 -10.15 16.36
CA GLU A 9 4.60 -9.85 15.03
C GLU A 9 4.33 -11.13 14.22
N ALA A 10 5.28 -12.06 14.18
CA ALA A 10 5.13 -13.35 13.51
C ALA A 10 4.02 -14.21 14.14
N GLU A 11 3.91 -14.23 15.47
CA GLU A 11 2.84 -14.91 16.20
C GLU A 11 1.47 -14.33 15.87
N ASN A 12 1.33 -13.00 15.88
CA ASN A 12 0.10 -12.32 15.49
C ASN A 12 -0.28 -12.59 14.04
N PHE A 13 0.70 -12.65 13.14
CA PHE A 13 0.48 -13.02 11.74
C PHE A 13 -0.02 -14.46 11.60
N GLY A 14 0.59 -15.40 12.33
CA GLY A 14 0.14 -16.79 12.39
C GLY A 14 -1.30 -16.92 12.90
N GLN A 15 -1.66 -16.17 13.94
CA GLN A 15 -3.02 -16.15 14.48
C GLN A 15 -4.04 -15.61 13.45
N ALA A 16 -3.75 -14.48 12.80
CA ALA A 16 -4.61 -13.90 11.77
C ALA A 16 -4.82 -14.88 10.59
N ARG A 17 -3.78 -15.63 10.23
CA ARG A 17 -3.85 -16.68 9.21
C ARG A 17 -4.71 -17.87 9.63
N ASN A 18 -4.63 -18.28 10.89
CA ASN A 18 -5.51 -19.34 11.42
C ASN A 18 -6.98 -18.90 11.42
N ASP A 19 -7.26 -17.64 11.78
CA ASP A 19 -8.61 -17.09 11.70
C ASP A 19 -9.12 -17.02 10.25
N GLU A 20 -8.26 -16.68 9.29
CA GLU A 20 -8.58 -16.73 7.85
C GLU A 20 -8.95 -18.14 7.41
N GLN A 21 -8.16 -19.16 7.81
CA GLN A 21 -8.42 -20.56 7.47
C GLN A 21 -9.71 -21.09 8.09
N ARG A 22 -10.08 -20.60 9.28
CA ARG A 22 -11.35 -20.92 9.95
C ARG A 22 -12.56 -20.19 9.35
N GLY A 23 -12.37 -19.39 8.30
CA GLY A 23 -13.43 -18.59 7.67
C GLY A 23 -13.85 -17.36 8.46
N LEU A 24 -13.15 -17.04 9.55
CA LEU A 24 -13.43 -15.88 10.43
C LEU A 24 -12.89 -14.61 9.79
N THR A 25 -13.46 -14.24 8.64
CA THR A 25 -12.98 -13.18 7.74
C THR A 25 -12.80 -11.84 8.47
N GLU A 26 -13.75 -11.43 9.30
CA GLU A 26 -13.65 -10.16 10.04
C GLU A 26 -12.53 -10.16 11.08
N LYS A 27 -12.32 -11.29 11.77
CA LYS A 27 -11.23 -11.45 12.75
C LYS A 27 -9.88 -11.43 12.05
N ALA A 28 -9.76 -12.12 10.92
CA ALA A 28 -8.56 -12.09 10.09
C ALA A 28 -8.24 -10.66 9.62
N ILE A 29 -9.24 -9.91 9.12
CA ILE A 29 -9.06 -8.51 8.72
C ILE A 29 -8.56 -7.66 9.89
N LYS A 30 -9.18 -7.78 11.08
CA LYS A 30 -8.73 -7.06 12.28
C LYS A 30 -7.30 -7.45 12.67
N GLY A 31 -6.97 -8.73 12.64
CA GLY A 31 -5.64 -9.26 12.95
C GLY A 31 -4.57 -8.67 12.05
N TYR A 32 -4.71 -8.81 10.73
CA TYR A 32 -3.76 -8.24 9.78
C TYR A 32 -3.70 -6.71 9.84
N SER A 33 -4.83 -6.03 10.08
CA SER A 33 -4.84 -4.56 10.22
C SER A 33 -4.06 -4.11 11.46
N SER A 34 -4.13 -4.86 12.57
CA SER A 34 -3.38 -4.55 13.79
C SER A 34 -1.86 -4.67 13.59
N ILE A 35 -1.44 -5.61 12.74
CA ILE A 35 -0.03 -5.78 12.34
C ILE A 35 0.41 -4.55 11.55
N LEU A 36 -0.37 -4.13 10.54
CA LEU A 36 -0.02 -2.95 9.74
C LEU A 36 0.01 -1.64 10.53
N LYS A 37 -0.78 -1.51 11.61
CA LYS A 37 -0.67 -0.36 12.51
C LYS A 37 0.69 -0.27 13.20
N LYS A 38 1.31 -1.41 13.52
CA LYS A 38 2.63 -1.48 14.17
C LYS A 38 3.77 -1.46 13.15
N ASN A 39 3.57 -2.16 12.03
CA ASN A 39 4.51 -2.25 10.93
C ASN A 39 3.79 -1.99 9.58
N PRO A 40 3.74 -0.73 9.12
CA PRO A 40 3.13 -0.37 7.84
C PRO A 40 3.84 -0.96 6.61
N LEU A 41 5.05 -1.52 6.79
CA LEU A 41 5.88 -2.10 5.72
C LEU A 41 5.76 -3.62 5.64
N HIS A 42 4.85 -4.25 6.40
CA HIS A 42 4.68 -5.69 6.38
C HIS A 42 3.95 -6.14 5.10
N LEU A 43 4.75 -6.53 4.10
CA LEU A 43 4.25 -6.93 2.77
C LEU A 43 3.22 -8.06 2.81
N ASP A 44 3.47 -9.13 3.57
CA ASP A 44 2.54 -10.27 3.61
C ASP A 44 1.19 -9.91 4.24
N ALA A 45 1.17 -9.09 5.31
CA ALA A 45 -0.06 -8.63 5.94
C ALA A 45 -0.90 -7.78 4.99
N THR A 46 -0.26 -6.86 4.24
CA THR A 46 -0.91 -6.09 3.18
C THR A 46 -1.45 -7.01 2.08
N ALA A 47 -0.65 -7.95 1.59
CA ALA A 47 -1.06 -8.89 0.55
C ALA A 47 -2.27 -9.73 0.97
N ARG A 48 -2.30 -10.21 2.22
CA ARG A 48 -3.43 -10.98 2.76
C ARG A 48 -4.68 -10.14 2.90
N LEU A 49 -4.58 -8.91 3.41
CA LEU A 49 -5.72 -7.99 3.47
C LEU A 49 -6.30 -7.67 2.10
N LEU A 50 -5.44 -7.46 1.09
CA LEU A 50 -5.91 -7.26 -0.29
C LEU A 50 -6.72 -8.46 -0.80
N VAL A 51 -6.28 -9.69 -0.50
CA VAL A 51 -7.05 -10.90 -0.85
C VAL A 51 -8.41 -10.92 -0.13
N LEU A 52 -8.44 -10.59 1.16
CA LEU A 52 -9.67 -10.58 1.95
C LEU A 52 -10.66 -9.51 1.46
N PHE A 53 -10.21 -8.28 1.20
CA PHE A 53 -11.08 -7.22 0.67
C PHE A 53 -11.61 -7.54 -0.74
N ARG A 54 -10.81 -8.23 -1.56
CA ARG A 54 -11.28 -8.73 -2.86
C ARG A 54 -12.37 -9.79 -2.70
N LYS A 55 -12.23 -10.71 -1.75
CA LYS A 55 -13.25 -11.74 -1.46
C LYS A 55 -14.55 -11.13 -0.94
N THR A 56 -14.46 -10.14 -0.06
CA THR A 56 -15.64 -9.44 0.49
C THR A 56 -16.19 -8.35 -0.42
N LYS A 57 -15.54 -8.09 -1.57
CA LYS A 57 -15.87 -7.02 -2.54
C LYS A 57 -15.91 -5.62 -1.91
N ASN A 58 -15.14 -5.41 -0.85
CA ASN A 58 -15.06 -4.12 -0.17
C ASN A 58 -14.03 -3.22 -0.88
N ILE A 59 -14.50 -2.56 -1.95
CA ILE A 59 -13.66 -1.73 -2.83
C ILE A 59 -13.11 -0.51 -2.09
N ASP A 60 -13.91 0.13 -1.23
CA ASP A 60 -13.49 1.34 -0.53
C ASP A 60 -12.31 1.03 0.42
N ASN A 61 -12.42 -0.05 1.22
CA ASN A 61 -11.33 -0.47 2.09
C ASN A 61 -10.09 -0.97 1.31
N GLU A 62 -10.27 -1.58 0.13
CA GLU A 62 -9.15 -1.96 -0.75
C GLU A 62 -8.38 -0.73 -1.23
N ILE A 63 -9.08 0.34 -1.63
CA ILE A 63 -8.50 1.61 -2.05
C ILE A 63 -7.72 2.26 -0.90
N ASP A 64 -8.34 2.37 0.28
CA ASP A 64 -7.72 3.02 1.44
C ASP A 64 -6.46 2.27 1.91
N LEU A 65 -6.50 0.93 1.91
CA LEU A 65 -5.33 0.10 2.21
C LEU A 65 -4.21 0.33 1.20
N LEU A 66 -4.51 0.35 -0.10
CA LEU A 66 -3.49 0.57 -1.14
C LEU A 66 -2.84 1.94 -0.99
N ARG A 67 -3.64 3.00 -0.81
CA ARG A 67 -3.13 4.37 -0.64
C ARG A 67 -2.19 4.48 0.55
N THR A 68 -2.65 4.01 1.72
CA THR A 68 -1.86 4.08 2.97
C THR A 68 -0.59 3.23 2.90
N SER A 69 -0.67 2.03 2.30
CA SER A 69 0.48 1.15 2.13
C SER A 69 1.50 1.71 1.16
N ILE A 70 1.07 2.21 -0.01
CA ILE A 70 1.96 2.84 -1.00
C ILE A 70 2.68 4.03 -0.38
N ALA A 71 1.95 4.95 0.25
CA ALA A 71 2.53 6.14 0.87
C ALA A 71 3.56 5.80 1.96
N SER A 72 3.28 4.77 2.77
CA SER A 72 4.20 4.33 3.82
C SER A 72 5.51 3.77 3.24
N HIS A 73 5.43 2.98 2.17
CA HIS A 73 6.61 2.42 1.50
C HIS A 73 7.42 3.50 0.77
N GLU A 74 6.76 4.39 0.04
CA GLU A 74 7.43 5.51 -0.64
C GLU A 74 8.18 6.39 0.36
N LYS A 75 7.54 6.72 1.49
CA LYS A 75 8.19 7.48 2.56
C LYS A 75 9.38 6.75 3.17
N HIS A 76 9.29 5.42 3.32
CA HIS A 76 10.39 4.62 3.81
C HIS A 76 11.58 4.60 2.85
N ILE A 77 11.31 4.41 1.55
CA ILE A 77 12.33 4.44 0.48
C ILE A 77 12.99 5.81 0.42
N GLU A 78 12.21 6.89 0.40
CA GLU A 78 12.73 8.27 0.38
C GLU A 78 13.64 8.53 1.58
N LYS A 79 13.22 8.12 2.78
CA LYS A 79 14.04 8.26 3.99
C LYS A 79 15.35 7.45 3.91
N ALA A 80 15.28 6.23 3.39
CA ALA A 80 16.47 5.39 3.23
C ALA A 80 17.46 5.98 2.21
N GLN A 81 16.95 6.52 1.09
CA GLN A 81 17.76 7.20 0.08
C GLN A 81 18.42 8.46 0.65
N GLN A 82 17.67 9.30 1.37
CA GLN A 82 18.21 10.49 2.02
C GLN A 82 19.28 10.14 3.05
N ALA A 83 19.06 9.10 3.86
CA ALA A 83 20.05 8.62 4.82
C ALA A 83 21.33 8.15 4.12
N TRP A 84 21.20 7.40 3.01
CA TRP A 84 22.34 6.94 2.22
C TRP A 84 23.12 8.10 1.62
N ILE A 85 22.44 9.10 1.04
CA ILE A 85 23.06 10.31 0.48
C ILE A 85 23.81 11.09 1.57
N ALA A 86 23.22 11.21 2.76
CA ALA A 86 23.85 11.89 3.88
C ALA A 86 25.13 11.18 4.35
N GLU A 87 25.14 9.84 4.34
CA GLU A 87 26.30 9.02 4.70
C GLU A 87 27.38 8.99 3.60
N HIS A 88 26.98 9.05 2.32
CA HIS A 88 27.84 8.92 1.15
C HIS A 88 27.90 10.22 0.33
N ARG A 89 27.98 11.37 1.02
CA ARG A 89 27.80 12.69 0.42
C ARG A 89 28.70 12.94 -0.80
N GLN A 90 29.99 12.63 -0.69
CA GLN A 90 30.95 12.86 -1.78
C GLN A 90 30.57 12.07 -3.04
N ILE A 91 30.26 10.77 -2.88
CA ILE A 91 29.86 9.90 -3.99
C ILE A 91 28.55 10.39 -4.60
N ALA A 92 27.59 10.82 -3.76
CA ALA A 92 26.31 11.35 -4.22
C ALA A 92 26.48 12.66 -4.99
N GLU A 93 27.38 13.55 -4.58
CA GLU A 93 27.68 14.80 -5.29
C GLU A 93 28.40 14.52 -6.62
N ASP A 94 29.43 13.69 -6.63
CA ASP A 94 30.24 13.39 -7.81
C ASP A 94 29.43 12.68 -8.92
N SER A 95 28.48 11.82 -8.54
CA SER A 95 27.65 11.07 -9.48
C SER A 95 26.35 11.79 -9.89
N ARG A 96 26.03 12.94 -9.29
CA ARG A 96 24.74 13.63 -9.45
C ARG A 96 24.47 14.09 -10.87
N GLU A 97 25.43 14.79 -11.48
CA GLU A 97 25.24 15.36 -12.82
C GLU A 97 25.09 14.25 -13.86
N LEU A 98 25.87 13.17 -13.73
CA LEU A 98 25.72 11.98 -14.57
C LEU A 98 24.34 11.34 -14.39
N ALA A 99 23.91 11.13 -13.15
CA ALA A 99 22.59 10.56 -12.86
C ALA A 99 21.44 11.43 -13.41
N LYS A 100 21.59 12.77 -13.37
CA LYS A 100 20.65 13.73 -13.94
C LYS A 100 20.58 13.62 -15.47
N MET A 101 21.73 13.56 -16.15
CA MET A 101 21.80 13.39 -17.61
C MET A 101 21.18 12.07 -18.07
N LEU A 102 21.37 11.00 -17.29
CA LEU A 102 20.81 9.68 -17.57
C LEU A 102 19.31 9.55 -17.20
N GLY A 103 18.70 10.59 -16.64
CA GLY A 103 17.30 10.54 -16.20
C GLY A 103 17.07 9.56 -15.03
N LEU A 104 18.12 9.24 -14.27
CA LEU A 104 18.05 8.33 -13.13
C LEU A 104 17.59 9.02 -11.84
N LEU A 105 17.36 10.33 -11.88
CA LEU A 105 16.84 11.10 -10.76
C LEU A 105 15.36 11.44 -10.98
N ASN A 106 14.58 11.36 -9.90
CA ASN A 106 13.20 11.82 -9.90
C ASN A 106 13.11 13.35 -9.73
N ALA A 107 11.89 13.89 -9.74
CA ALA A 107 11.65 15.33 -9.57
C ALA A 107 12.16 15.90 -8.22
N LYS A 108 12.41 15.05 -7.21
CA LYS A 108 12.99 15.42 -5.92
C LYS A 108 14.52 15.26 -5.89
N GLU A 109 15.16 15.05 -7.04
CA GLU A 109 16.59 14.81 -7.19
C GLU A 109 17.10 13.56 -6.44
N LEU A 110 16.19 12.62 -6.14
CA LEU A 110 16.53 11.34 -5.53
C LEU A 110 16.63 10.26 -6.62
N PRO A 111 17.46 9.23 -6.42
CA PRO A 111 17.53 8.09 -7.34
C PRO A 111 16.14 7.49 -7.60
N PHE A 112 15.83 7.28 -8.87
CA PHE A 112 14.63 6.59 -9.30
C PHE A 112 14.71 5.13 -8.84
N TYR A 113 13.69 4.68 -8.10
CA TYR A 113 13.63 3.33 -7.57
C TYR A 113 12.28 2.70 -7.89
N GLU A 114 12.31 1.67 -8.74
CA GLU A 114 11.12 0.89 -9.07
C GLU A 114 11.03 -0.34 -8.17
N HIS A 115 10.10 -0.29 -7.23
CA HIS A 115 9.70 -1.48 -6.48
C HIS A 115 8.54 -2.16 -7.21
N GLU A 116 8.74 -3.37 -7.71
CA GLU A 116 7.72 -4.10 -8.51
C GLU A 116 6.36 -4.20 -7.81
N VAL A 117 6.36 -4.45 -6.50
CA VAL A 117 5.13 -4.55 -5.69
C VAL A 117 4.37 -3.22 -5.69
N LEU A 118 5.07 -2.08 -5.57
CA LEU A 118 4.42 -0.76 -5.58
C LEU A 118 3.84 -0.44 -6.95
N GLN A 119 4.53 -0.82 -8.02
CA GLN A 119 3.99 -0.66 -9.38
C GLN A 119 2.70 -1.46 -9.58
N LYS A 120 2.66 -2.71 -9.10
CA LYS A 120 1.45 -3.56 -9.14
C LYS A 120 0.33 -2.93 -8.31
N TRP A 121 0.63 -2.40 -7.14
CA TRP A 121 -0.34 -1.75 -6.26
C TRP A 121 -0.88 -0.43 -6.83
N LYS A 122 -0.03 0.40 -7.44
CA LYS A 122 -0.44 1.65 -8.12
C LYS A 122 -1.38 1.37 -9.29
N LYS A 123 -0.98 0.48 -10.21
CA LYS A 123 -1.85 0.06 -11.32
C LYS A 123 -3.20 -0.47 -10.84
N ARG A 124 -3.20 -1.22 -9.73
CA ARG A 124 -4.43 -1.73 -9.12
C ARG A 124 -5.29 -0.60 -8.56
N LEU A 125 -4.69 0.34 -7.83
CA LEU A 125 -5.35 1.51 -7.27
C LEU A 125 -6.03 2.32 -8.38
N ASP A 126 -5.32 2.65 -9.46
CA ASP A 126 -5.86 3.40 -10.60
C ASP A 126 -7.10 2.71 -11.18
N GLY A 127 -7.01 1.39 -11.40
CA GLY A 127 -8.14 0.61 -11.90
C GLY A 127 -9.33 0.56 -10.94
N LEU A 128 -9.11 0.59 -9.62
CA LEU A 128 -10.17 0.62 -8.63
C LEU A 128 -10.84 1.99 -8.53
N GLU A 129 -10.09 3.08 -8.63
CA GLU A 129 -10.62 4.44 -8.60
C GLU A 129 -11.52 4.74 -9.81
N VAL A 130 -11.11 4.30 -11.00
CA VAL A 130 -11.95 4.38 -12.21
C VAL A 130 -13.24 3.54 -12.04
N ARG A 131 -13.16 2.39 -11.37
CA ARG A 131 -14.35 1.57 -11.12
C ARG A 131 -15.27 2.19 -10.07
N SER A 132 -14.73 2.73 -8.98
CA SER A 132 -15.51 3.33 -7.90
C SER A 132 -16.26 4.57 -8.38
N THR A 133 -15.63 5.43 -9.18
CA THR A 133 -16.27 6.59 -9.83
C THR A 133 -17.41 6.18 -10.76
N LYS A 134 -17.21 5.15 -11.59
CA LYS A 134 -18.27 4.59 -12.46
C LYS A 134 -19.45 4.01 -11.66
N ILE A 135 -19.17 3.32 -10.55
CA ILE A 135 -20.21 2.78 -9.65
C ILE A 135 -21.02 3.93 -9.04
N LYS A 136 -20.34 4.94 -8.48
CA LYS A 136 -20.99 6.13 -7.89
C LYS A 136 -21.85 6.89 -8.91
N ALA A 137 -21.36 7.06 -10.14
CA ALA A 137 -22.10 7.70 -11.23
C ALA A 137 -23.34 6.90 -11.70
N LYS A 138 -23.33 5.56 -11.61
CA LYS A 138 -24.50 4.73 -11.92
C LYS A 138 -25.56 4.80 -10.81
N VAL A 139 -25.12 4.82 -9.55
CA VAL A 139 -26.03 4.93 -8.40
C VAL A 139 -26.77 6.27 -8.43
N SER A 140 -26.08 7.38 -8.72
CA SER A 140 -26.70 8.71 -8.79
C SER A 140 -27.72 8.86 -9.92
N LYS A 141 -27.49 8.23 -11.09
CA LYS A 141 -28.46 8.22 -12.20
C LYS A 141 -29.71 7.39 -11.90
N LYS A 142 -29.60 6.33 -11.10
CA LYS A 142 -30.74 5.48 -10.73
C LYS A 142 -31.66 6.19 -9.74
N THR A 143 -31.11 6.90 -8.76
CA THR A 143 -31.87 7.69 -7.77
C THR A 143 -32.56 8.91 -8.37
N SER A 144 -31.98 9.56 -9.39
CA SER A 144 -32.67 10.65 -10.09
C SER A 144 -33.83 10.16 -10.98
N SER A 145 -33.70 8.98 -11.61
CA SER A 145 -34.78 8.40 -12.43
C SER A 145 -35.98 7.87 -11.63
N SER A 146 -35.79 7.45 -10.37
CA SER A 146 -36.91 7.01 -9.52
C SER A 146 -37.65 8.17 -8.89
N LYS A 147 -36.99 9.32 -8.72
CA LYS A 147 -37.58 10.55 -8.18
C LYS A 147 -38.36 11.36 -9.22
N ALA A 148 -38.13 11.13 -10.51
CA ALA A 148 -38.86 11.76 -11.62
C ALA A 148 -40.11 10.95 -12.07
N LYS A 149 -40.35 9.77 -11.47
CA LYS A 149 -41.49 8.88 -11.75
C LYS A 149 -42.51 8.81 -10.60
N ALA A 150 -42.35 9.65 -9.58
CA ALA A 150 -43.28 9.85 -8.46
C ALA A 150 -43.73 11.32 -8.47
#